data_AF-A0A0M0W7D0-F1
#
_entry.id   AF-A0A0M0W7D0-F1
#
_cell.length_a   1.000
_cell.length_b   1.000
_cell.length_c   1.000
_cell.angle_alpha   90.00
_cell.angle_beta   90.00
_cell.angle_gamma   90.00
#
_symmetry.space_group_name_H-M   'P 1'
#
loop_
_entity.id
_entity.type
_entity.pdbx_description
1 polymer ?
#
loop_
_entity_poly.entity_id
_entity_poly.type
_entity_poly.pdbx_seq_one_letter_code
_entity_poly.pdbx_strand_id
1 'polypeptide(L)'
;MKKLFYIGAMSALLLTACGVEKAEVTDNAQEESAKAKEKESEQAKEEEKKAKQEAKEAEKIAKQKEYFVKNTQPAIEEWTKSYDQLWEKLWKPTFEAIGNGSTDVYAAYDNMKALKEGYRELSVKKSVPVEGLSKEQKKDVKEAMSQLNYAAASRQMAAEKAMEMFDKGNFAPSQMDKIKSDITASDSQILKGIAGITTLKQELGLIEDVKK
;
A
#
# COMPACT_ATOMS: atom_id res chain seq x y z
N MET A 1 -26.37 -9.30 8.55
CA MET A 1 -27.22 -10.23 7.78
C MET A 1 -26.36 -11.41 7.34
N LYS A 2 -26.53 -12.59 7.97
CA LYS A 2 -25.77 -13.81 7.67
C LYS A 2 -26.60 -14.67 6.72
N LYS A 3 -26.07 -15.01 5.53
CA LYS A 3 -26.68 -16.02 4.66
C LYS A 3 -25.79 -17.26 4.65
N LEU A 4 -26.27 -18.30 5.32
CA LEU A 4 -25.81 -19.68 5.22
C LEU A 4 -26.47 -20.29 3.97
N PHE A 5 -25.68 -20.82 3.04
CA PHE A 5 -26.20 -21.64 1.95
C PHE A 5 -26.21 -23.11 2.39
N TYR A 6 -27.40 -23.68 2.31
CA TYR A 6 -27.78 -25.02 2.71
C TYR A 6 -27.44 -25.99 1.57
N ILE A 7 -26.66 -27.03 1.87
CA ILE A 7 -26.42 -28.17 1.00
C ILE A 7 -27.65 -29.09 1.12
N GLY A 8 -28.45 -29.17 0.06
CA GLY A 8 -29.62 -30.04 -0.03
C GLY A 8 -29.33 -31.25 -0.90
N ALA A 9 -29.13 -32.39 -0.27
CA ALA A 9 -29.20 -33.71 -0.88
C ALA A 9 -30.63 -33.98 -1.39
N MET A 10 -30.77 -34.42 -2.64
CA MET A 10 -32.03 -34.96 -3.14
C MET A 10 -31.76 -36.27 -3.88
N SER A 11 -31.91 -37.36 -3.14
CA SER A 11 -32.08 -38.69 -3.71
C SER A 11 -33.52 -38.89 -4.16
N ALA A 12 -33.65 -39.61 -5.28
CA ALA A 12 -34.46 -40.82 -5.44
C ALA A 12 -35.53 -40.78 -6.55
N LEU A 13 -35.49 -41.90 -7.28
CA LEU A 13 -36.59 -42.60 -7.97
C LEU A 13 -37.05 -42.05 -9.33
N LEU A 14 -36.65 -42.78 -10.38
CA LEU A 14 -37.63 -43.39 -11.29
C LEU A 14 -37.07 -44.65 -11.95
N LEU A 15 -37.67 -45.78 -11.55
CA LEU A 15 -37.61 -47.10 -12.16
C LEU A 15 -38.65 -47.15 -13.29
N THR A 16 -38.29 -47.63 -14.48
CA THR A 16 -39.21 -48.41 -15.33
C THR A 16 -38.44 -49.28 -16.31
N ALA A 17 -38.94 -50.50 -16.46
CA ALA A 17 -38.35 -51.67 -17.09
C ALA A 17 -38.50 -51.71 -18.62
N CYS A 18 -37.54 -52.40 -19.27
CA CYS A 18 -37.61 -53.23 -20.47
C CYS A 18 -36.23 -53.92 -20.55
N GLY A 19 -36.00 -55.21 -20.75
CA GLY A 19 -36.73 -56.25 -21.45
C GLY A 19 -35.69 -57.01 -22.30
N VAL A 20 -35.19 -58.13 -21.78
CA VAL A 20 -34.55 -59.31 -22.44
C VAL A 20 -33.63 -59.09 -23.65
N GLU A 21 -32.33 -59.41 -23.49
CA GLU A 21 -31.58 -60.38 -24.32
C GLU A 21 -30.20 -60.70 -23.73
N LYS A 22 -29.84 -62.00 -23.72
CA LYS A 22 -28.54 -62.55 -23.30
C LYS A 22 -27.54 -62.42 -24.45
N ALA A 23 -26.39 -61.79 -24.24
CA ALA A 23 -25.06 -62.28 -24.64
C ALA A 23 -23.95 -61.26 -24.28
N GLU A 24 -22.93 -61.76 -23.57
CA GLU A 24 -21.53 -61.32 -23.60
C GLU A 24 -21.17 -59.82 -23.51
N VAL A 25 -21.26 -59.19 -22.33
CA VAL A 25 -20.35 -58.08 -21.96
C VAL A 25 -20.25 -57.96 -20.43
N THR A 26 -19.57 -58.89 -19.77
CA THR A 26 -19.39 -58.88 -18.29
C THR A 26 -17.93 -58.79 -17.89
N ASP A 27 -17.18 -57.86 -18.49
CA ASP A 27 -15.86 -57.46 -17.97
C ASP A 27 -15.57 -55.94 -18.13
N ASN A 28 -16.11 -55.25 -19.14
CA ASN A 28 -15.82 -53.82 -19.37
C ASN A 28 -16.59 -52.83 -18.45
N ALA A 29 -17.79 -53.17 -17.96
CA ALA A 29 -18.62 -52.22 -17.21
C ALA A 29 -18.15 -52.03 -15.75
N GLN A 30 -17.43 -53.00 -15.19
CA GLN A 30 -16.92 -52.95 -13.81
C GLN A 30 -15.61 -52.14 -13.72
N GLU A 31 -14.83 -52.12 -14.80
CA GLU A 31 -13.59 -51.33 -14.92
C GLU A 31 -13.85 -49.82 -15.13
N GLU A 32 -14.92 -49.44 -15.85
CA GLU A 32 -15.34 -48.04 -15.99
C GLU A 32 -15.91 -47.45 -14.69
N SER A 33 -16.68 -48.22 -13.91
CA SER A 33 -17.19 -47.79 -12.60
C SER A 33 -16.08 -47.64 -11.55
N ALA A 34 -15.02 -48.47 -11.62
CA ALA A 34 -13.86 -48.35 -10.76
C ALA A 34 -13.00 -47.12 -11.12
N LYS A 35 -12.75 -46.87 -12.42
CA LYS A 35 -12.03 -45.66 -12.90
C LYS A 35 -12.78 -44.35 -12.62
N ALA A 36 -14.12 -44.36 -12.65
CA ALA A 36 -14.93 -43.18 -12.31
C ALA A 36 -14.86 -42.82 -10.82
N LYS A 37 -14.90 -43.82 -9.91
CA LYS A 37 -14.74 -43.61 -8.46
C LYS A 37 -13.32 -43.19 -8.07
N GLU A 38 -12.30 -43.64 -8.80
CA GLU A 38 -10.91 -43.24 -8.57
C GLU A 38 -10.67 -41.76 -8.96
N LYS A 39 -11.24 -41.31 -10.09
CA LYS A 39 -11.22 -39.91 -10.53
C LYS A 39 -11.99 -38.96 -9.59
N GLU A 40 -13.16 -39.37 -9.09
CA GLU A 40 -13.94 -38.58 -8.12
C GLU A 40 -13.19 -38.43 -6.78
N SER A 41 -12.52 -39.50 -6.32
CA SER A 41 -11.68 -39.49 -5.11
C SER A 41 -10.42 -38.63 -5.27
N GLU A 42 -9.81 -38.60 -6.47
CA GLU A 42 -8.68 -37.72 -6.76
C GLU A 42 -9.09 -36.24 -6.87
N GLN A 43 -10.22 -35.94 -7.53
CA GLN A 43 -10.77 -34.57 -7.57
C GLN A 43 -11.16 -34.04 -6.19
N ALA A 44 -11.80 -34.85 -5.35
CA ALA A 44 -12.15 -34.46 -3.98
C ALA A 44 -10.90 -34.18 -3.11
N LYS A 45 -9.83 -34.97 -3.27
CA LYS A 45 -8.54 -34.73 -2.57
C LYS A 45 -7.81 -33.49 -3.10
N GLU A 46 -7.96 -33.16 -4.37
CA GLU A 46 -7.37 -31.94 -4.95
C GLU A 46 -8.12 -30.68 -4.51
N GLU A 47 -9.46 -30.73 -4.46
CA GLU A 47 -10.31 -29.65 -3.94
C GLU A 47 -10.08 -29.41 -2.44
N GLU A 48 -9.95 -30.46 -1.63
CA GLU A 48 -9.64 -30.33 -0.19
C GLU A 48 -8.24 -29.70 0.03
N LYS A 49 -7.26 -30.05 -0.81
CA LYS A 49 -5.92 -29.42 -0.77
C LYS A 49 -5.97 -27.94 -1.16
N LYS A 50 -6.71 -27.57 -2.20
CA LYS A 50 -6.91 -26.17 -2.62
C LYS A 50 -7.60 -25.35 -1.53
N ALA A 51 -8.71 -25.83 -0.98
CA ALA A 51 -9.44 -25.15 0.10
C ALA A 51 -8.57 -24.94 1.35
N LYS A 52 -7.75 -25.92 1.72
CA LYS A 52 -6.83 -25.82 2.87
C LYS A 52 -5.67 -24.85 2.61
N GLN A 53 -5.24 -24.71 1.35
CA GLN A 53 -4.19 -23.79 0.95
C GLN A 53 -4.71 -22.33 0.91
N GLU A 54 -5.90 -22.12 0.35
CA GLU A 54 -6.61 -20.84 0.36
C GLU A 54 -6.90 -20.35 1.79
N ALA A 55 -7.35 -21.24 2.69
CA ALA A 55 -7.59 -20.88 4.09
C ALA A 55 -6.31 -20.42 4.82
N LYS A 56 -5.18 -21.09 4.56
CA LYS A 56 -3.87 -20.69 5.13
C LYS A 56 -3.37 -19.36 4.56
N GLU A 57 -3.61 -19.12 3.27
CA GLU A 57 -3.23 -17.88 2.61
C GLU A 57 -4.07 -16.71 3.12
N ALA A 58 -5.38 -16.90 3.28
CA ALA A 58 -6.27 -15.93 3.89
C ALA A 58 -5.87 -15.58 5.34
N GLU A 59 -5.50 -16.58 6.15
CA GLU A 59 -5.00 -16.35 7.51
C GLU A 59 -3.70 -15.54 7.52
N LYS A 60 -2.79 -15.81 6.58
CA LYS A 60 -1.53 -15.07 6.44
C LYS A 60 -1.78 -13.61 6.06
N ILE A 61 -2.66 -13.35 5.09
CA ILE A 61 -3.03 -11.99 4.67
C ILE A 61 -3.69 -11.24 5.83
N ALA A 62 -4.57 -11.89 6.60
CA ALA A 62 -5.21 -11.29 7.77
C ALA A 62 -4.17 -10.84 8.82
N LYS A 63 -3.16 -11.67 9.11
CA LYS A 63 -2.06 -11.31 10.03
C LYS A 63 -1.20 -10.15 9.50
N GLN A 64 -0.90 -10.14 8.20
CA GLN A 64 -0.15 -9.05 7.56
C GLN A 64 -0.92 -7.73 7.62
N LYS A 65 -2.23 -7.77 7.35
CA LYS A 65 -3.15 -6.63 7.45
C LYS A 65 -3.17 -6.07 8.87
N GLU A 66 -3.36 -6.93 9.87
CA GLU A 66 -3.34 -6.53 11.28
C GLU A 66 -2.00 -5.90 11.66
N TYR A 67 -0.87 -6.51 11.26
CA TYR A 67 0.46 -5.98 11.51
C TYR A 67 0.65 -4.59 10.89
N PHE A 68 0.25 -4.44 9.63
CA PHE A 68 0.36 -3.18 8.90
C PHE A 68 -0.39 -2.06 9.61
N VAL A 69 -1.67 -2.28 9.94
CA VAL A 69 -2.53 -1.29 10.61
C VAL A 69 -1.99 -0.92 11.99
N LYS A 70 -1.46 -1.88 12.75
CA LYS A 70 -1.01 -1.65 14.12
C LYS A 70 0.38 -1.00 14.21
N ASN A 71 1.28 -1.31 13.28
CA ASN A 71 2.70 -0.96 13.42
C ASN A 71 3.22 -0.08 12.28
N THR A 72 2.94 -0.46 11.03
CA THR A 72 3.53 0.21 9.85
C THR A 72 2.79 1.50 9.51
N GLN A 73 1.46 1.45 9.43
CA GLN A 73 0.62 2.58 9.04
C GLN A 73 0.78 3.79 9.98
N PRO A 74 0.74 3.63 11.33
CA PRO A 74 0.89 4.78 12.22
C PRO A 74 2.26 5.47 12.09
N ALA A 75 3.32 4.70 11.81
CA ALA A 75 4.66 5.26 11.60
C ALA A 75 4.74 6.09 10.30
N ILE A 76 4.08 5.64 9.23
CA ILE A 76 3.97 6.38 7.98
C ILE A 76 3.11 7.64 8.18
N GLU A 77 1.97 7.52 8.85
CA GLU A 77 1.08 8.65 9.13
C GLU A 77 1.76 9.73 9.97
N GLU A 78 2.53 9.32 10.99
CA GLU A 78 3.30 10.26 11.79
C GLU A 78 4.41 10.95 10.98
N TRP A 79 5.04 10.22 10.05
CA TRP A 79 6.01 10.81 9.11
C TRP A 79 5.32 11.85 8.21
N THR A 80 4.19 11.52 7.57
CA THR A 80 3.47 12.43 6.68
C THR A 80 2.95 13.64 7.43
N LYS A 81 2.40 13.44 8.62
CA LYS A 81 1.96 14.54 9.50
C LYS A 81 3.10 15.48 9.85
N SER A 82 4.26 14.95 10.22
CA SER A 82 5.44 15.78 10.52
C SER A 82 5.89 16.57 9.29
N TYR A 83 5.89 15.92 8.11
CA TYR A 83 6.23 16.55 6.84
C TYR A 83 5.30 17.74 6.53
N ASP A 84 3.98 17.55 6.67
CA ASP A 84 2.99 18.60 6.40
C ASP A 84 3.07 19.71 7.45
N GLN A 85 3.27 19.37 8.72
CA GLN A 85 3.39 20.37 9.78
C GLN A 85 4.57 21.32 9.57
N LEU A 86 5.70 20.84 9.07
CA LEU A 86 6.83 21.70 8.71
C LEU A 86 6.41 22.72 7.64
N TRP A 87 5.70 22.28 6.61
CA TRP A 87 5.20 23.13 5.55
C TRP A 87 4.20 24.18 6.07
N GLU A 88 3.19 23.74 6.82
CA GLU A 88 2.10 24.59 7.30
C GLU A 88 2.55 25.56 8.40
N LYS A 89 3.49 25.18 9.27
CA LYS A 89 3.90 26.01 10.41
C LYS A 89 5.06 26.95 10.10
N LEU A 90 5.94 26.57 9.17
CA LEU A 90 7.16 27.33 8.90
C LEU A 90 7.19 27.87 7.48
N TRP A 91 7.03 27.03 6.44
CA TRP A 91 7.15 27.50 5.06
C TRP A 91 6.07 28.52 4.69
N LYS A 92 4.79 28.14 4.73
CA LYS A 92 3.70 29.03 4.29
C LYS A 92 3.67 30.34 5.09
N PRO A 93 3.69 30.32 6.45
CA PRO A 93 3.60 31.56 7.21
C PRO A 93 4.80 32.48 6.98
N THR A 94 6.00 31.93 6.75
CA THR A 94 7.19 32.75 6.46
C THR A 94 7.06 33.50 5.14
N PHE A 95 6.63 32.83 4.06
CA PHE A 95 6.46 33.48 2.76
C PHE A 95 5.28 34.46 2.75
N GLU A 96 4.19 34.15 3.46
CA GLU A 96 3.08 35.07 3.68
C GLU A 96 3.53 36.33 4.45
N ALA A 97 4.28 36.15 5.54
CA ALA A 97 4.77 37.25 6.37
C ALA A 97 5.80 38.13 5.64
N ILE A 98 6.66 37.54 4.81
CA ILE A 98 7.56 38.32 3.95
C ILE A 98 6.77 39.08 2.88
N GLY A 99 5.80 38.42 2.24
CA GLY A 99 5.00 39.03 1.17
C GLY A 99 4.13 40.20 1.64
N ASN A 100 3.67 40.18 2.89
CA ASN A 100 2.86 41.25 3.49
C ASN A 100 3.69 42.24 4.35
N GLY A 101 5.00 42.03 4.49
CA GLY A 101 5.90 42.89 5.25
C GLY A 101 5.74 42.80 6.77
N SER A 102 5.07 41.77 7.31
CA SER A 102 4.90 41.57 8.76
C SER A 102 6.09 40.91 9.45
N THR A 103 7.10 40.48 8.69
CA THR A 103 8.38 39.97 9.20
C THR A 103 9.55 40.55 8.42
N ASP A 104 10.73 40.60 9.05
CA ASP A 104 11.98 40.92 8.36
C ASP A 104 12.66 39.65 7.77
N VAL A 105 13.69 39.89 6.96
CA VAL A 105 14.46 38.85 6.27
C VAL A 105 15.27 37.94 7.21
N TYR A 106 15.64 38.43 8.41
CA TYR A 106 16.41 37.64 9.38
C TYR A 106 15.51 36.61 10.08
N ALA A 107 14.32 37.03 10.51
CA ALA A 107 13.32 36.12 11.05
C ALA A 107 12.88 35.08 10.00
N ALA A 108 12.73 35.48 8.73
CA ALA A 108 12.46 34.54 7.65
C ALA A 108 13.61 33.55 7.41
N TYR A 109 14.86 34.00 7.48
CA TYR A 109 16.04 33.14 7.42
C TYR A 109 16.03 32.10 8.54
N ASP A 110 15.80 32.51 9.79
CA ASP A 110 15.78 31.61 10.94
C ASP A 110 14.65 30.58 10.86
N ASN A 111 13.47 30.96 10.38
CA ASN A 111 12.39 30.02 10.10
C ASN A 111 12.77 29.00 9.03
N MET A 112 13.45 29.42 7.96
CA MET A 112 13.90 28.49 6.92
C MET A 112 15.03 27.58 7.41
N LYS A 113 15.87 28.06 8.33
CA LYS A 113 16.87 27.23 9.01
C LYS A 113 16.20 26.13 9.84
N ALA A 114 15.22 26.49 10.67
CA ALA A 114 14.44 25.50 11.42
C ALA A 114 13.73 24.49 10.50
N LEU A 115 13.18 24.98 9.38
CA LEU A 115 12.53 24.13 8.39
C LEU A 115 13.51 23.14 7.72
N LYS A 116 14.69 23.64 7.31
CA LYS A 116 15.77 22.82 6.74
C LYS A 116 16.14 21.70 7.70
N GLU A 117 16.31 22.02 8.98
CA GLU A 117 16.66 21.03 10.00
C GLU A 117 15.54 20.01 10.21
N GLY A 118 14.27 20.44 10.28
CA GLY A 118 13.14 19.53 10.40
C GLY A 118 13.02 18.55 9.23
N TYR A 119 13.19 19.03 7.99
CA TYR A 119 13.20 18.14 6.82
C TYR A 119 14.43 17.25 6.74
N ARG A 120 15.59 17.71 7.23
CA ARG A 120 16.79 16.88 7.37
C ARG A 120 16.53 15.71 8.33
N GLU A 121 15.91 15.96 9.47
CA GLU A 121 15.55 14.92 10.43
C GLU A 121 14.58 13.90 9.83
N LEU A 122 13.60 14.35 9.04
CA LEU A 122 12.66 13.46 8.36
C LEU A 122 13.31 12.63 7.25
N SER A 123 14.23 13.21 6.47
CA SER A 123 14.87 12.52 5.34
C SER A 123 15.81 11.40 5.81
N VAL A 124 16.38 11.52 7.01
CA VAL A 124 17.24 10.50 7.63
C VAL A 124 16.50 9.60 8.63
N LYS A 125 15.19 9.81 8.85
CA LYS A 125 14.41 9.05 9.83
C LYS A 125 14.45 7.57 9.49
N LYS A 126 14.71 6.74 10.51
CA LYS A 126 14.89 5.29 10.37
C LYS A 126 13.65 4.61 9.81
N SER A 127 13.86 3.44 9.20
CA SER A 127 12.84 2.64 8.53
C SER A 127 11.62 2.38 9.42
N VAL A 128 10.45 2.42 8.82
CA VAL A 128 9.19 1.99 9.45
C VAL A 128 9.20 0.49 9.76
N PRO A 129 8.46 0.01 10.78
CA PRO A 129 8.35 -1.41 11.10
C PRO A 129 7.72 -2.19 9.95
N VAL A 130 8.33 -3.31 9.54
CA VAL A 130 7.88 -4.12 8.39
C VAL A 130 7.97 -5.62 8.63
N GLU A 131 8.39 -6.07 9.80
CA GLU A 131 8.79 -7.44 10.12
C GLU A 131 7.67 -8.46 9.85
N GLY A 132 6.42 -8.09 10.15
CA GLY A 132 5.23 -8.91 9.94
C GLY A 132 4.68 -8.93 8.51
N LEU A 133 5.30 -8.22 7.57
CA LEU A 133 4.88 -8.17 6.17
C LEU A 133 5.56 -9.25 5.31
N SER A 134 4.98 -9.58 4.14
CA SER A 134 5.64 -10.41 3.13
C SER A 134 6.92 -9.77 2.61
N LYS A 135 7.72 -10.53 1.85
CA LYS A 135 8.96 -10.00 1.26
C LYS A 135 8.66 -8.89 0.25
N GLU A 136 7.60 -9.05 -0.52
CA GLU A 136 7.11 -8.13 -1.53
C GLU A 136 6.59 -6.85 -0.84
N GLN A 137 5.68 -6.99 0.13
CA GLN A 137 5.16 -5.85 0.91
C GLN A 137 6.26 -5.08 1.65
N LYS A 138 7.29 -5.78 2.18
CA LYS A 138 8.48 -5.14 2.77
C LYS A 138 9.22 -4.27 1.76
N LYS A 139 9.34 -4.74 0.52
CA LYS A 139 9.99 -3.99 -0.56
C LYS A 139 9.15 -2.76 -0.91
N ASP A 140 7.84 -2.90 -1.05
CA ASP A 140 6.93 -1.81 -1.40
C ASP A 140 6.94 -0.71 -0.35
N VAL A 141 6.90 -1.07 0.94
CA VAL A 141 7.02 -0.09 2.03
C VAL A 141 8.37 0.62 2.01
N LYS A 142 9.47 -0.10 1.76
CA LYS A 142 10.81 0.51 1.68
C LYS A 142 10.93 1.45 0.49
N GLU A 143 10.41 1.08 -0.66
CA GLU A 143 10.40 1.93 -1.85
C GLU A 143 9.55 3.18 -1.64
N ALA A 144 8.35 3.03 -1.07
CA ALA A 144 7.51 4.17 -0.71
C ALA A 144 8.22 5.11 0.28
N MET A 145 8.81 4.58 1.35
CA MET A 145 9.57 5.39 2.31
C MET A 145 10.80 6.05 1.68
N SER A 146 11.44 5.42 0.70
CA SER A 146 12.53 6.05 -0.07
C SER A 146 12.04 7.29 -0.82
N GLN A 147 10.87 7.21 -1.46
CA GLN A 147 10.26 8.38 -2.13
C GLN A 147 9.90 9.48 -1.13
N LEU A 148 9.30 9.12 0.01
CA LEU A 148 8.96 10.07 1.07
C LEU A 148 10.22 10.76 1.62
N ASN A 149 11.28 10.00 1.93
CA ASN A 149 12.54 10.56 2.41
C ASN A 149 13.20 11.47 1.37
N TYR A 150 13.14 11.11 0.08
CA TYR A 150 13.60 11.99 -1.00
C TYR A 150 12.78 13.27 -1.04
N ALA A 151 11.46 13.20 -0.89
CA ALA A 151 10.61 14.39 -0.87
C ALA A 151 11.01 15.36 0.24
N ALA A 152 11.28 14.84 1.46
CA ALA A 152 11.80 15.65 2.55
C ALA A 152 13.18 16.26 2.22
N ALA A 153 14.10 15.48 1.63
CA ALA A 153 15.39 16.01 1.20
C ALA A 153 15.25 17.13 0.16
N SER A 154 14.30 17.02 -0.77
CA SER A 154 14.00 18.10 -1.73
C SER A 154 13.45 19.36 -1.04
N ARG A 155 12.55 19.24 -0.05
CA ARG A 155 12.10 20.40 0.73
C ARG A 155 13.23 21.02 1.56
N GLN A 156 14.14 20.21 2.09
CA GLN A 156 15.34 20.69 2.76
C GLN A 156 16.19 21.56 1.81
N MET A 157 16.42 21.12 0.57
CA MET A 157 17.16 21.92 -0.42
C MET A 157 16.42 23.21 -0.80
N ALA A 158 15.09 23.15 -0.92
CA ALA A 158 14.27 24.34 -1.14
C ALA A 158 14.41 25.36 0.00
N ALA A 159 14.39 24.89 1.25
CA ALA A 159 14.61 25.71 2.44
C ALA A 159 16.00 26.34 2.46
N GLU A 160 17.04 25.56 2.14
CA GLU A 160 18.42 26.06 2.03
C GLU A 160 18.57 27.17 0.98
N LYS A 161 17.98 26.99 -0.21
CA LYS A 161 17.97 28.04 -1.24
C LYS A 161 17.15 29.26 -0.83
N ALA A 162 16.06 29.08 -0.08
CA ALA A 162 15.30 30.19 0.49
C ALA A 162 16.10 30.96 1.54
N MET A 163 16.86 30.26 2.39
CA MET A 163 17.80 30.90 3.33
C MET A 163 18.81 31.77 2.57
N GLU A 164 19.45 31.22 1.54
CA GLU A 164 20.41 32.00 0.72
C GLU A 164 19.77 33.20 0.03
N MET A 165 18.52 33.06 -0.44
CA MET A 165 17.76 34.18 -1.01
C MET A 165 17.60 35.30 0.00
N PHE A 166 17.17 34.99 1.23
CA PHE A 166 16.96 35.99 2.28
C PHE A 166 18.27 36.63 2.73
N ASP A 167 19.32 35.83 2.96
CA ASP A 167 20.64 36.29 3.38
C ASP A 167 21.27 37.26 2.37
N LYS A 168 21.15 36.96 1.07
CA LYS A 168 21.72 37.77 -0.01
C LYS A 168 20.80 38.89 -0.50
N GLY A 169 19.54 38.93 -0.04
CA GLY A 169 18.50 39.79 -0.58
C GLY A 169 18.22 39.57 -2.08
N ASN A 170 18.50 38.37 -2.61
CA ASN A 170 18.43 38.08 -4.04
C ASN A 170 17.11 37.42 -4.44
N PHE A 171 16.07 38.24 -4.63
CA PHE A 171 14.72 37.79 -5.03
C PHE A 171 14.55 37.64 -6.55
N ALA A 172 15.63 37.43 -7.29
CA ALA A 172 15.55 37.26 -8.74
C ALA A 172 14.68 36.05 -9.12
N PRO A 173 13.90 36.11 -10.22
CA PRO A 173 13.08 35.00 -10.68
C PRO A 173 13.85 33.67 -10.80
N SER A 174 15.10 33.71 -11.24
CA SER A 174 15.95 32.52 -11.38
C SER A 174 16.25 31.81 -10.06
N GLN A 175 16.28 32.51 -8.93
CA GLN A 175 16.38 31.88 -7.61
C GLN A 175 15.04 31.26 -7.20
N MET A 176 13.93 31.93 -7.50
CA MET A 176 12.59 31.42 -7.22
C MET A 176 12.28 30.16 -8.02
N ASP A 177 12.73 30.10 -9.26
CA ASP A 177 12.53 28.93 -10.11
C ASP A 177 13.33 27.71 -9.59
N LYS A 178 14.53 27.92 -9.05
CA LYS A 178 15.30 26.85 -8.39
C LYS A 178 14.59 26.30 -7.16
N ILE A 179 14.02 27.17 -6.34
CA ILE A 179 13.23 26.79 -5.16
C ILE A 179 11.98 26.02 -5.59
N LYS A 180 11.22 26.55 -6.55
CA LYS A 180 10.01 25.90 -7.09
C LYS A 180 10.31 24.55 -7.71
N SER A 181 11.47 24.39 -8.36
CA SER A 181 11.91 23.12 -8.92
C SER A 181 12.06 22.05 -7.83
N ASP A 182 12.73 22.37 -6.73
CA ASP A 182 12.88 21.42 -5.61
C ASP A 182 11.54 21.10 -4.95
N ILE A 183 10.67 22.09 -4.79
CA ILE A 183 9.29 21.92 -4.28
C ILE A 183 8.52 20.96 -5.20
N THR A 184 8.58 21.17 -6.51
CA THR A 184 7.88 20.34 -7.50
C THR A 184 8.43 18.91 -7.51
N ALA A 185 9.76 18.75 -7.41
CA ALA A 185 10.39 17.45 -7.28
C ALA A 185 9.91 16.73 -6.00
N SER A 186 9.84 17.46 -4.90
CA SER A 186 9.32 16.96 -3.64
C SER A 186 7.86 16.47 -3.75
N ASP A 187 6.97 17.29 -4.33
CA ASP A 187 5.57 16.95 -4.53
C ASP A 187 5.40 15.69 -5.38
N SER A 188 6.20 15.56 -6.44
CA SER A 188 6.20 14.36 -7.27
C SER A 188 6.56 13.11 -6.47
N GLN A 189 7.57 13.16 -5.60
CA GLN A 189 7.95 11.99 -4.82
C GLN A 189 6.99 11.68 -3.68
N ILE A 190 6.39 12.70 -3.04
CA ILE A 190 5.33 12.45 -2.05
C ILE A 190 4.18 11.69 -2.68
N LEU A 191 3.74 12.10 -3.87
CA LEU A 191 2.65 11.44 -4.58
C LEU A 191 3.01 9.98 -4.90
N LYS A 192 4.24 9.70 -5.34
CA LYS A 192 4.70 8.32 -5.59
C LYS A 192 4.76 7.49 -4.31
N GLY A 193 5.26 8.05 -3.21
CA GLY A 193 5.29 7.39 -1.91
C GLY A 193 3.89 7.03 -1.42
N ILE A 194 2.98 8.00 -1.44
CA ILE A 194 1.56 7.81 -1.04
C ILE A 194 0.87 6.79 -1.96
N ALA A 195 1.10 6.86 -3.28
CA ALA A 195 0.55 5.89 -4.21
C ALA A 195 1.02 4.47 -3.90
N GLY A 196 2.32 4.27 -3.65
CA GLY A 196 2.85 2.95 -3.26
C GLY A 196 2.21 2.40 -1.99
N ILE A 197 2.05 3.24 -0.95
CA ILE A 197 1.34 2.83 0.28
C ILE A 197 -0.14 2.54 0.02
N THR A 198 -0.77 3.27 -0.89
CA THR A 198 -2.18 3.07 -1.26
C THR A 198 -2.38 1.75 -1.99
N THR A 199 -1.51 1.41 -2.94
CA THR A 199 -1.51 0.10 -3.60
C THR A 199 -1.36 -1.03 -2.60
N LEU A 200 -0.40 -0.92 -1.67
CA LEU A 200 -0.24 -1.91 -0.61
C LEU A 200 -1.51 -2.05 0.27
N LYS A 201 -2.17 -0.92 0.59
CA LYS A 201 -3.44 -0.95 1.32
C LYS A 201 -4.54 -1.67 0.53
N GLN A 202 -4.59 -1.51 -0.80
CA GLN A 202 -5.52 -2.26 -1.65
C GLN A 202 -5.22 -3.77 -1.64
N GLU A 203 -3.95 -4.16 -1.78
CA GLU A 203 -3.53 -5.58 -1.71
C GLU A 203 -3.87 -6.24 -0.36
N LEU A 204 -3.82 -5.49 0.73
CA LEU A 204 -4.22 -5.93 2.07
C LEU A 204 -5.75 -5.87 2.30
N GLY A 205 -6.54 -5.47 1.30
CA GLY A 205 -7.99 -5.30 1.41
C GLY A 205 -8.38 -4.25 2.46
N LEU A 206 -7.58 -3.19 2.62
CA LEU A 206 -7.85 -2.05 3.50
C LEU A 206 -8.60 -0.92 2.79
N ILE A 207 -8.61 -0.93 1.46
CA ILE A 207 -9.34 0.01 0.62
C ILE A 207 -10.06 -0.80 -0.45
N GLU A 208 -11.30 -0.47 -0.75
CA GLU A 208 -12.05 -1.11 -1.83
C GLU A 208 -11.45 -0.72 -3.19
N ASP A 209 -11.46 -1.66 -4.15
CA ASP A 209 -11.16 -1.33 -5.52
C ASP A 209 -12.14 -0.26 -5.98
N VAL A 210 -11.61 0.90 -6.39
CA VAL A 210 -12.39 1.89 -7.12
C VAL A 210 -12.68 1.25 -8.48
N LYS A 211 -13.78 0.51 -8.55
CA LYS A 211 -14.28 -0.07 -9.79
C LYS A 211 -14.43 1.07 -10.79
N LYS A 212 -13.56 1.07 -11.81
CA LYS A 212 -13.67 1.93 -12.98
C LYS A 212 -14.83 1.46 -13.85
#